data_AF-A0A1G9VYD4-F1
#
_entry.id   AF-A0A1G9VYD4-F1
#
_cell.length_a   1.000
_cell.length_b   1.000
_cell.length_c   1.000
_cell.angle_alpha   90.00
_cell.angle_beta   90.00
_cell.angle_gamma   90.00
#
_symmetry.space_group_name_H-M   'P 1'
#
loop_
_entity.id
_entity.type
_entity.pdbx_description
1 polymer ?
#
loop_
_entity_poly.entity_id
_entity_poly.type
_entity_poly.pdbx_seq_one_letter_code
_entity_poly.pdbx_strand_id
1 'polypeptide(L)'
;MKLIFQDSTFSFELLRTMSYAAFGGADVGECLATAYRITEGDFESWHTEWHTTANRIQALAAESMKRGERVSAREGLLRASNYYRTAEFFPAWQS
;
A
#
# COMPACT_ATOMS: atom_id res chain seq x y z
N MET A 1 -14.51 -12.00 5.59
CA MET A 1 -13.97 -11.28 6.76
C MET A 1 -14.07 -9.80 6.47
N LYS A 2 -14.48 -8.96 7.43
CA LYS A 2 -14.59 -7.50 7.25
C LYS A 2 -13.40 -6.83 7.92
N LEU A 3 -12.71 -5.94 7.21
CA LEU A 3 -11.59 -5.16 7.73
C LEU A 3 -11.64 -3.79 7.10
N ILE A 4 -12.04 -2.77 7.88
CA ILE A 4 -12.34 -1.38 7.45
C ILE A 4 -13.53 -1.30 6.47
N PHE A 5 -13.47 -2.07 5.39
CA PHE A 5 -14.46 -2.15 4.33
C PHE A 5 -15.59 -3.15 4.67
N GLN A 6 -16.82 -2.84 4.25
CA GLN A 6 -17.93 -3.78 4.18
C GLN A 6 -17.84 -4.71 2.97
N ASP A 7 -17.30 -4.22 1.85
CA ASP A 7 -17.05 -5.01 0.66
C ASP A 7 -15.97 -6.06 0.95
N SER A 8 -16.28 -7.31 0.59
CA SER A 8 -15.41 -8.44 0.88
C SER A 8 -14.13 -8.42 0.05
N THR A 9 -14.17 -7.87 -1.16
CA THR A 9 -13.02 -7.81 -2.07
C THR A 9 -12.03 -6.77 -1.59
N PHE A 10 -12.50 -5.56 -1.24
CA PHE A 10 -11.68 -4.52 -0.63
C PHE A 10 -11.07 -4.99 0.70
N SER A 11 -11.88 -5.60 1.56
CA SER A 11 -11.40 -6.18 2.82
C SER A 11 -10.32 -7.24 2.61
N PHE A 12 -10.52 -8.11 1.61
CA PHE A 12 -9.59 -9.19 1.30
C PHE A 12 -8.27 -8.65 0.77
N GLU A 13 -8.29 -7.69 -0.16
CA GLU A 13 -7.05 -7.13 -0.72
C GLU A 13 -6.30 -6.26 0.30
N LEU A 14 -7.00 -5.56 1.18
CA LEU A 14 -6.38 -4.87 2.30
C LEU A 14 -5.66 -5.87 3.21
N LEU A 15 -6.34 -6.95 3.61
CA LEU A 15 -5.75 -8.01 4.43
C LEU A 15 -4.56 -8.66 3.73
N ARG A 16 -4.69 -8.96 2.43
CA ARG A 16 -3.62 -9.54 1.62
C ARG A 16 -2.40 -8.64 1.63
N THR A 17 -2.58 -7.33 1.44
CA THR A 17 -1.48 -6.35 1.52
C THR A 17 -0.85 -6.33 2.90
N MET A 18 -1.66 -6.26 3.96
CA MET A 18 -1.20 -6.24 5.35
C MET A 18 -0.46 -7.52 5.77
N SER A 19 -0.80 -8.68 5.18
CA SER A 19 -0.14 -9.95 5.50
C SER A 19 1.36 -9.95 5.22
N TYR A 20 1.83 -9.07 4.33
CA TYR A 20 3.26 -8.90 4.04
C TYR A 20 4.03 -8.20 5.16
N ALA A 21 3.35 -7.66 6.19
CA ALA A 21 4.00 -7.01 7.32
C ALA A 21 4.91 -7.99 8.08
N ALA A 22 4.51 -9.26 8.20
CA ALA A 22 5.34 -10.30 8.82
C ALA A 22 6.68 -10.55 8.09
N PHE A 23 6.79 -10.10 6.83
CA PHE A 23 7.98 -10.26 5.98
C PHE A 23 8.63 -8.92 5.61
N GLY A 24 8.22 -7.81 6.25
CA GLY A 24 8.75 -6.46 5.98
C GLY A 24 8.24 -5.80 4.70
N GLY A 25 7.27 -6.41 4.00
CA GLY A 25 6.67 -5.88 2.77
C GLY A 25 5.44 -5.00 3.00
N ALA A 26 5.08 -4.73 4.25
CA ALA A 26 4.08 -3.74 4.62
C ALA A 26 4.34 -3.22 6.04
N ASP A 27 3.84 -2.03 6.34
CA ASP A 27 3.62 -1.56 7.69
C ASP A 27 2.11 -1.49 7.95
N VAL A 28 1.67 -1.96 9.11
CA VAL A 28 0.24 -2.00 9.47
C VAL A 28 -0.35 -0.60 9.57
N GLY A 29 0.39 0.35 10.13
CA GLY A 29 -0.04 1.75 10.23
C GLY A 29 -0.18 2.39 8.85
N GLU A 30 0.78 2.18 7.95
CA GLU A 30 0.73 2.64 6.56
C GLU A 30 -0.48 2.06 5.82
N CYS A 31 -0.77 0.76 5.97
CA CYS A 31 -1.93 0.13 5.35
C CYS A 31 -3.27 0.67 5.90
N LEU A 32 -3.41 0.77 7.22
CA LEU A 32 -4.64 1.28 7.83
C LEU A 32 -4.87 2.75 7.47
N ALA A 33 -3.83 3.59 7.57
CA ALA A 33 -3.90 5.00 7.20
C ALA A 33 -4.30 5.20 5.73
N THR A 34 -3.86 4.31 4.84
CA THR A 34 -4.24 4.31 3.42
C THR A 34 -5.69 3.89 3.24
N ALA A 35 -6.10 2.79 3.87
CA ALA A 35 -7.47 2.30 3.83
C ALA A 35 -8.51 3.34 4.31
N TYR A 36 -8.19 4.12 5.34
CA TYR A 36 -9.08 5.18 5.83
C TYR A 36 -9.28 6.36 4.87
N ARG A 37 -8.45 6.49 3.82
CA ARG A 37 -8.62 7.53 2.79
C ARG A 37 -9.38 7.02 1.55
N ILE A 38 -9.57 5.72 1.44
CA ILE A 38 -10.24 5.07 0.30
C ILE A 38 -11.76 5.16 0.49
N THR A 39 -12.45 5.56 -0.57
CA THR A 39 -13.92 5.49 -0.62
C THR A 39 -14.32 4.09 -1.06
N GLU A 40 -15.08 3.39 -0.22
CA GLU A 40 -15.53 2.04 -0.53
C GLU A 40 -16.37 1.98 -1.81
N GLY A 41 -16.07 1.02 -2.68
CA GLY A 41 -16.73 0.87 -3.98
C GLY A 41 -16.17 1.78 -5.09
N ASP A 42 -15.25 2.69 -4.75
CA ASP A 42 -14.54 3.53 -5.73
C ASP A 42 -13.15 2.94 -6.01
N PHE A 43 -13.03 2.28 -7.16
CA PHE A 43 -11.79 1.67 -7.62
C PHE A 43 -10.69 2.70 -7.92
N GLU A 44 -11.05 3.90 -8.37
CA GLU A 44 -10.08 4.98 -8.61
C GLU A 44 -9.49 5.49 -7.29
N SER A 45 -10.32 5.60 -6.25
CA SER A 45 -9.81 5.97 -4.92
C SER A 45 -8.86 4.90 -4.37
N TRP A 46 -9.11 3.61 -4.62
CA TRP A 46 -8.19 2.54 -4.26
C TRP A 46 -6.84 2.69 -4.94
N HIS A 47 -6.84 2.83 -6.28
CA HIS A 47 -5.61 3.01 -7.05
C HIS A 47 -4.85 4.24 -6.57
N THR A 48 -5.52 5.39 -6.52
CA THR A 48 -4.92 6.68 -6.18
C THR A 48 -4.27 6.68 -4.80
N GLU A 49 -4.95 6.13 -3.79
CA GLU A 49 -4.46 6.18 -2.40
C GLU A 49 -3.31 5.20 -2.15
N TRP A 50 -3.35 4.01 -2.74
CA TRP A 50 -2.24 3.06 -2.68
C TRP A 50 -1.03 3.56 -3.47
N HIS A 51 -1.24 4.12 -4.67
CA HIS A 51 -0.18 4.68 -5.48
C HIS A 51 0.48 5.89 -4.80
N THR A 52 -0.30 6.76 -4.17
CA THR A 52 0.19 7.89 -3.37
C THR A 52 1.05 7.41 -2.19
N THR A 53 0.61 6.37 -1.50
CA THR A 53 1.36 5.77 -0.38
C THR A 53 2.66 5.14 -0.87
N ALA A 54 2.62 4.40 -1.97
CA ALA A 54 3.80 3.80 -2.59
C ALA A 54 4.85 4.86 -2.98
N ASN A 55 4.43 5.95 -3.64
CA ASN A 55 5.29 7.08 -3.99
C ASN A 55 5.97 7.70 -2.76
N ARG A 56 5.20 7.93 -1.69
CA ARG A 56 5.74 8.49 -0.44
C ARG A 56 6.81 7.58 0.16
N ILE A 57 6.56 6.28 0.23
CA ILE A 57 7.53 5.32 0.79
C ILE A 57 8.76 5.18 -0.09
N GLN A 58 8.59 5.17 -1.42
CA GLN A 58 9.70 5.16 -2.35
C GLN A 58 10.60 6.40 -2.17
N ALA A 59 10.02 7.58 -2.01
CA ALA A 59 10.76 8.81 -1.76
C ALA A 59 11.59 8.74 -0.47
N LEU A 60 11.00 8.27 0.63
CA LEU A 60 11.70 8.06 1.91
C LEU A 60 12.85 7.03 1.79
N ALA A 61 12.63 5.95 1.02
CA ALA A 61 13.66 4.98 0.71
C ALA A 61 14.82 5.60 -0.09
N ALA A 62 14.50 6.44 -1.09
CA ALA A 62 15.50 7.13 -1.89
C ALA A 62 16.32 8.14 -1.06
N GLU A 63 15.69 8.85 -0.12
CA GLU A 63 16.40 9.70 0.83
C GLU A 63 17.33 8.90 1.75
N SER A 64 16.86 7.77 2.27
CA SER A 64 17.67 6.86 3.08
C SER A 64 18.89 6.35 2.30
N MET A 65 18.70 6.03 1.02
CA MET A 65 19.79 5.62 0.13
C MET A 65 20.83 6.74 -0.04
N LYS A 66 20.40 7.99 -0.20
CA LYS A 66 21.30 9.17 -0.29
C LYS A 66 22.11 9.38 0.98
N ARG A 67 21.55 9.04 2.15
CA ARG A 67 22.25 9.09 3.45
C ARG A 67 23.16 7.88 3.73
N GLY A 68 23.16 6.87 2.86
CA GLY A 68 23.93 5.64 3.05
C GLY A 68 23.24 4.60 3.96
N GLU A 69 21.98 4.81 4.34
CA GLU A 69 21.18 3.93 5.19
C GLU A 69 20.59 2.77 4.39
N ARG A 70 21.45 1.82 3.98
CA ARG A 70 21.10 0.75 3.04
C ARG A 70 19.96 -0.16 3.50
N VAL A 71 19.86 -0.43 4.81
CA VAL A 71 18.80 -1.29 5.38
C VAL A 71 17.44 -0.59 5.24
N SER A 72 17.33 0.65 5.74
CA SER A 72 16.12 1.47 5.64
C SER A 72 15.66 1.66 4.20
N ALA A 73 16.61 1.92 3.28
CA ALA A 73 16.32 2.04 1.86
C ALA A 73 15.73 0.75 1.27
N ARG A 74 16.34 -0.41 1.54
CA ARG A 74 15.86 -1.71 1.07
C ARG A 74 14.48 -2.04 1.61
N GLU A 75 14.24 -1.82 2.90
CA GLU A 75 12.95 -2.10 3.55
C GLU A 75 11.85 -1.19 3.00
N GLY A 76 12.14 0.11 2.82
CA GLY A 76 11.19 1.04 2.21
C GLY A 76 10.87 0.65 0.76
N LEU A 77 11.86 0.28 -0.06
CA LEU A 77 11.62 -0.15 -1.44
C LEU A 77 10.78 -1.43 -1.52
N LEU A 78 10.96 -2.37 -0.58
CA LEU A 78 10.15 -3.59 -0.51
C LEU A 78 8.68 -3.26 -0.21
N ARG A 79 8.42 -2.36 0.74
CA ARG A 79 7.05 -1.88 1.04
C ARG A 79 6.45 -1.13 -0.15
N ALA A 80 7.19 -0.19 -0.74
CA ALA A 80 6.72 0.58 -1.91
C ALA A 80 6.35 -0.34 -3.08
N SER A 81 7.16 -1.37 -3.37
CA SER A 81 6.87 -2.36 -4.41
C SER A 81 5.55 -3.10 -4.16
N ASN A 82 5.30 -3.52 -2.92
CA ASN A 82 4.04 -4.17 -2.56
C ASN A 82 2.86 -3.19 -2.73
N TYR A 83 3.00 -1.93 -2.33
CA TYR A 83 1.94 -0.92 -2.44
C TYR A 83 1.62 -0.53 -3.89
N TYR A 84 2.62 -0.43 -4.78
CA TYR A 84 2.36 -0.26 -6.22
C TYR A 84 1.58 -1.46 -6.78
N ARG A 85 1.97 -2.68 -6.43
CA ARG A 85 1.23 -3.88 -6.85
C ARG A 85 -0.22 -3.86 -6.34
N THR A 86 -0.44 -3.40 -5.11
CA THR A 86 -1.79 -3.27 -4.54
C THR A 86 -2.63 -2.22 -5.27
N ALA A 87 -2.04 -1.09 -5.67
CA ALA A 87 -2.74 -0.04 -6.41
C ALA A 87 -3.36 -0.56 -7.73
N GLU A 88 -2.63 -1.43 -8.43
CA GLU A 88 -3.03 -1.98 -9.74
C GLU A 88 -4.08 -3.11 -9.66
N PHE A 89 -4.56 -3.47 -8.46
CA PHE A 89 -5.48 -4.60 -8.30
C PHE A 89 -6.86 -4.35 -8.92
N PHE A 90 -7.40 -3.13 -8.79
CA PHE A 90 -8.65 -2.71 -9.42
C PHE A 90 -8.32 -1.76 -10.57
N PRO A 91 -8.19 -2.24 -11.81
CA PRO A 91 -7.82 -1.38 -12.92
C PRO A 91 -8.96 -0.43 -13.32
N ALA A 92 -8.58 0.78 -13.71
CA ALA A 92 -9.44 1.92 -14.07
C ALA A 92 -10.48 1.70 -15.18
N TRP A 93 -10.51 0.53 -15.83
CA TRP A 93 -11.47 0.22 -16.90
C TRP A 93 -12.70 -0.56 -16.39
N GLN A 94 -12.80 -0.81 -15.08
CA GLN A 94 -13.96 -1.44 -14.44
C GLN A 94 -14.90 -0.44 -13.74
N SER A 95 -14.67 0.88 -13.89
CA SER A 95 -15.52 1.96 -13.39
C SER A 95 -16.71 2.27 -14.30
#